data_AF-A0A846QA42-F1
#
_entry.id   AF-A0A846QA42-F1
#
_cell.length_a   1.000
_cell.length_b   1.000
_cell.length_c   1.000
_cell.angle_alpha   90.00
_cell.angle_beta   90.00
_cell.angle_gamma   90.00
#
_symmetry.space_group_name_H-M   'P 1'
#
loop_
_entity.id
_entity.type
_entity.pdbx_description
1 polymer ?
#
loop_
_entity_poly.entity_id
_entity_poly.type
_entity_poly.pdbx_seq_one_letter_code
_entity_poly.pdbx_strand_id
1 'polypeptide(L)' 'MRYDRGSLLIHGEVGTPYGQWDPRIGAFRAMAIYYPEILSYL' A
#
# COMPACT_ATOMS: atom_id res chain seq x y z
N MET A 1 -4.82 4.66 4.75
CA MET A 1 -3.68 3.72 4.77
C MET A 1 -3.72 2.93 6.08
N ARG A 2 -3.47 1.61 6.06
CA ARG A 2 -3.50 0.75 7.26
C ARG A 2 -2.30 -0.20 7.27
N TYR A 3 -1.68 -0.43 8.42
CA TYR A 3 -0.64 -1.45 8.57
C TYR A 3 -1.25 -2.85 8.80
N ASP A 4 -0.70 -3.86 8.12
CA ASP A 4 -1.06 -5.28 8.22
C ASP A 4 0.20 -6.16 8.09
N ARG A 5 0.60 -6.83 9.17
CA ARG A 5 1.63 -7.90 9.18
C ARG A 5 2.92 -7.57 8.39
N GLY A 6 3.46 -6.36 8.54
CA GLY A 6 4.69 -5.93 7.83
C GLY A 6 4.45 -5.25 6.47
N SER A 7 3.19 -5.10 6.08
CA SER A 7 2.76 -4.43 4.87
C SER A 7 1.81 -3.28 5.15
N LEU A 8 1.69 -2.35 4.21
CA LEU A 8 0.72 -1.28 4.20
C LEU A 8 -0.38 -1.63 3.21
N LEU A 9 -1.61 -1.58 3.68
CA LEU A 9 -2.83 -1.70 2.90
C LEU A 9 -3.34 -0.30 2.52
N ILE A 10 -3.49 -0.10 1.22
CA ILE A 10 -3.85 1.17 0.61
C ILE A 10 -5.12 0.93 -0.18
N HIS A 11 -6.20 1.54 0.28
CA HIS A 11 -7.52 1.42 -0.34
C HIS A 11 -7.73 2.68 -1.19
N GLY A 12 -8.02 2.51 -2.47
CA GLY A 12 -8.20 3.58 -3.44
C GLY A 12 -7.98 3.09 -4.87
N GLU A 13 -8.34 3.93 -5.85
CA GLU A 13 -8.20 3.59 -7.28
C GLU A 13 -6.84 3.94 -7.88
N VAL A 14 -5.98 4.64 -7.12
CA VAL A 14 -4.65 5.05 -7.57
C VAL A 14 -3.61 4.08 -7.03
N GLY A 15 -2.91 3.40 -7.94
CA GLY A 15 -1.77 2.56 -7.60
C GLY A 15 -0.63 3.43 -7.06
N THR A 16 -0.25 3.22 -5.79
CA THR A 16 0.93 3.85 -5.21
C THR A 16 2.21 3.15 -5.65
N PRO A 17 3.36 3.86 -5.69
CA PRO A 17 4.67 3.24 -5.88
C PRO A 17 4.86 2.06 -4.94
N TYR A 18 5.41 0.96 -5.44
CA TYR A 18 5.65 -0.28 -4.68
C TYR A 18 4.38 -1.00 -4.18
N GLY A 19 3.19 -0.47 -4.48
CA GLY A 19 1.91 -1.09 -4.18
C GLY A 19 1.52 -2.11 -5.26
N GLN A 20 1.25 -3.34 -4.86
CA GLN A 20 0.68 -4.37 -5.73
C GLN A 20 -0.78 -4.64 -5.35
N TRP A 21 -1.66 -4.72 -6.34
CA TRP A 21 -3.07 -5.04 -6.10
C TRP A 21 -3.22 -6.45 -5.52
N ASP A 22 -3.84 -6.55 -4.34
CA ASP A 22 -4.17 -7.81 -3.68
C ASP A 22 -5.69 -8.06 -3.81
N PRO A 23 -6.13 -8.91 -4.76
CA PRO A 23 -7.56 -9.13 -5.02
C PRO A 23 -8.27 -9.87 -3.88
N ARG A 24 -7.55 -10.46 -2.92
CA ARG A 24 -8.14 -11.18 -1.78
C ARG A 24 -8.74 -10.23 -0.75
N ILE A 25 -8.20 -9.02 -0.67
CA ILE A 25 -8.61 -7.98 0.28
C ILE A 25 -9.15 -6.73 -0.41
N GLY A 26 -9.04 -6.64 -1.74
CA GLY A 26 -9.50 -5.49 -2.51
C GLY A 26 -8.71 -4.20 -2.22
N ALA A 27 -7.39 -4.33 -2.04
CA ALA A 27 -6.52 -3.20 -1.71
C ALA A 27 -5.13 -3.38 -2.31
N PHE A 28 -4.37 -2.29 -2.46
CA PHE A 28 -2.96 -2.35 -2.77
C PHE A 28 -2.15 -2.67 -1.51
N ARG A 29 -1.18 -3.57 -1.66
CA ARG A 29 -0.22 -3.96 -0.62
C ARG A 29 1.17 -3.49 -1.00
N ALA A 30 1.82 -2.77 -0.09
CA ALA A 30 3.23 -2.41 -0.20
C ALA A 30 3.98 -2.84 1.07
N MET A 31 5.29 -3.08 0.99
CA MET A 31 6.07 -3.34 2.20
C MET A 31 6.12 -2.09 3.08
N ALA A 32 6.03 -2.26 4.40
CA ALA A 32 6.02 -1.14 5.33
C ALA A 32 7.32 -0.31 5.33
N ILE A 33 8.43 -0.87 4.84
CA ILE A 33 9.68 -0.15 4.66
C ILE A 33 9.56 1.02 3.69
N TYR A 34 8.61 0.96 2.73
CA TYR A 34 8.36 2.01 1.75
C TYR A 34 7.34 3.06 2.23
N TYR A 35 7.00 3.05 3.52
CA TYR A 35 6.08 4.03 4.09
C TYR A 35 6.43 5.49 3.74
N PRO A 36 7.68 5.98 3.91
CA PRO A 36 7.97 7.38 3.65
C PRO A 36 7.86 7.75 2.17
N GLU A 37 8.26 6.86 1.25
CA GLU A 37 8.13 7.08 -0.19
C GLU A 37 6.67 7.10 -0.64
N ILE A 38 5.85 6.20 -0.09
CA ILE A 38 4.42 6.18 -0.42
C ILE A 38 3.73 7.41 0.17
N LEU A 39 4.10 7.84 1.38
CA LEU A 39 3.58 9.07 1.97
C LEU A 39 3.99 10.31 1.18
N SER A 40 5.18 10.31 0.57
CA SER A 40 5.63 11.42 -0.29
C SER A 40 4.92 11.45 -1.65
N TYR A 41 4.35 10.33 -2.09
CA TYR A 41 3.65 10.22 -3.37
C TYR A 41 2.16 10.59 -3.26
N LEU A 42 1.54 10.24 -2.12
CA LEU A 42 0.14 10.57 -1.80
C LEU A 42 -0.04 12.07 -1.55
#